data_AF-A0A0U1S616-F1
#
_entry.id   AF-A0A0U1S616-F1
#
_cell.length_a   1.000
_cell.length_b   1.000
_cell.length_c   1.000
_cell.angle_alpha   90.00
_cell.angle_beta   90.00
_cell.angle_gamma   90.00
#
_symmetry.space_group_name_H-M   'P 1'
#
loop_
_entity.id
_entity.type
_entity.pdbx_description
1 polymer ?
#
loop_
_entity_poly.entity_id
_entity_poly.type
_entity_poly.pdbx_seq_one_letter_code
_entity_poly.pdbx_strand_id
1 'polypeptide(L)' 'MKIFFMAILILFALAVILETFPGNMVAASCGDCNKKCRAKGDRSGKCINSKCKCYP' A
#
# COMPACT_ATOMS: atom_id res chain seq x y z
N MET A 1 -9.41 33.91 16.61
CA MET A 1 -7.98 33.55 16.41
C MET A 1 -7.64 32.13 16.87
N LYS A 2 -8.05 31.71 18.09
CA LYS A 2 -7.74 30.36 18.62
C LYS A 2 -8.29 29.19 17.77
N ILE A 3 -9.50 29.32 17.25
CA ILE A 3 -10.15 28.29 16.41
C ILE A 3 -9.43 28.13 15.05
N PHE A 4 -9.02 29.25 14.43
CA PHE A 4 -8.24 29.21 13.19
C PHE A 4 -6.89 28.51 13.39
N PHE A 5 -6.21 28.78 14.51
CA PHE A 5 -4.95 28.12 14.84
C PHE A 5 -5.13 26.60 15.04
N MET A 6 -6.20 26.19 15.71
CA MET A 6 -6.52 24.77 15.89
C MET A 6 -6.85 24.08 14.57
N ALA A 7 -7.59 24.74 13.67
CA ALA A 7 -7.91 24.19 12.34
C ALA A 7 -6.63 23.98 11.51
N ILE A 8 -5.68 24.94 11.55
CA ILE A 8 -4.40 24.83 10.85
C ILE A 8 -3.58 23.66 11.41
N LEU A 9 -3.51 23.49 12.72
CA LEU A 9 -2.79 22.39 13.36
C LEU A 9 -3.37 21.02 12.99
N ILE A 10 -4.70 20.91 12.94
CA ILE A 10 -5.38 19.68 12.52
C ILE A 10 -5.05 19.36 11.06
N LEU A 11 -5.18 20.33 10.15
CA LEU A 11 -4.85 20.14 8.74
C LEU A 11 -3.39 19.73 8.53
N PHE A 12 -2.46 20.35 9.28
CA PHE A 12 -1.05 20.00 9.23
C PHE A 12 -0.79 18.57 9.72
N ALA A 13 -1.41 18.16 10.83
CA ALA A 13 -1.31 16.79 11.33
C ALA A 13 -1.85 15.76 10.31
N LEU A 14 -2.98 16.04 9.67
CA LEU A 14 -3.54 15.21 8.60
C LEU A 14 -2.58 15.07 7.42
N ALA A 15 -1.97 16.18 6.96
CA ALA A 15 -1.00 16.15 5.87
C ALA A 15 0.23 15.29 6.22
N VAL A 16 0.78 15.43 7.43
CA VAL A 16 1.91 14.61 7.91
C VAL A 16 1.53 13.13 7.96
N ILE A 17 0.33 12.79 8.40
CA ILE A 17 -0.15 11.39 8.45
C ILE A 17 -0.25 10.80 7.04
N LEU A 18 -0.74 11.56 6.04
CA LEU A 18 -0.79 11.10 4.66
C LEU A 18 0.60 10.80 4.06
N GLU A 19 1.61 11.61 4.39
CA GLU A 19 3.00 11.41 3.93
C GLU A 19 3.72 10.27 4.68
N THR A 20 3.47 10.14 6.00
CA THR A 20 4.16 9.16 6.86
C THR A 20 3.57 7.76 6.82
N PHE A 21 2.27 7.63 6.53
CA PHE A 21 1.62 6.34 6.36
C PHE A 21 1.39 6.10 4.86
N PRO A 22 2.29 5.37 4.16
CA PRO A 22 2.06 4.90 2.78
C PRO A 22 1.01 3.76 2.75
N GLY A 23 0.09 3.73 3.72
CA GLY A 23 -0.90 2.68 3.94
C GLY A 23 -1.96 2.58 2.85
N ASN A 24 -1.96 3.50 1.88
CA ASN A 24 -2.89 3.52 0.76
C ASN A 24 -2.23 3.40 -0.61
N MET A 25 -1.00 2.88 -0.70
CA MET A 25 -0.69 2.05 -1.87
C MET A 25 -1.55 0.80 -1.78
N VAL A 26 -2.81 0.93 -2.20
CA VAL A 26 -3.65 -0.21 -2.54
C VAL A 26 -2.75 -1.16 -3.30
N ALA A 27 -2.48 -2.32 -2.72
CA ALA A 27 -1.73 -3.39 -3.35
C ALA A 27 -2.57 -3.99 -4.50
N ALA A 28 -3.15 -3.14 -5.36
CA ALA A 28 -3.88 -3.50 -6.56
C ALA A 28 -3.00 -4.28 -7.55
N SER A 29 -1.67 -4.22 -7.39
CA SER A 29 -0.73 -5.00 -8.19
C SER A 29 -0.62 -6.46 -7.76
N CYS A 30 -1.06 -6.81 -6.54
CA CYS A 30 -0.84 -8.13 -5.96
C CYS A 30 -2.13 -8.87 -5.66
N GLY A 31 -3.04 -8.91 -6.64
CA GLY A 31 -4.23 -9.76 -6.60
C GLY A 31 -3.88 -11.25 -6.55
N ASP A 32 -4.44 -12.05 -7.46
CA ASP A 32 -4.27 -13.51 -7.55
C ASP A 32 -2.84 -13.98 -7.95
N CYS A 33 -1.79 -13.31 -7.47
CA CYS A 33 -0.37 -13.58 -7.79
C CYS A 33 0.00 -15.05 -7.60
N ASN A 34 -0.34 -15.62 -6.43
CA ASN A 34 -0.06 -17.03 -6.15
C ASN A 34 -0.80 -17.97 -7.11
N LYS A 35 -2.06 -17.68 -7.42
CA LYS A 35 -2.88 -18.46 -8.35
C LYS A 35 -2.34 -18.38 -9.79
N LYS A 36 -1.90 -17.20 -10.22
CA LYS A 36 -1.28 -16.97 -11.54
C LYS A 36 0.07 -17.68 -11.69
N CYS A 37 0.93 -17.64 -10.68
CA CYS A 37 2.20 -18.37 -10.69
C CYS A 37 1.95 -19.89 -10.76
N ARG A 38 1.02 -20.41 -9.95
CA ARG A 38 0.63 -21.82 -9.99
C ARG A 38 0.05 -22.25 -11.34
N ALA A 39 -0.76 -21.40 -11.98
CA ALA A 39 -1.29 -21.66 -13.32
C ALA A 39 -0.19 -21.71 -14.40
N LYS A 40 0.97 -21.08 -14.17
CA LYS A 40 2.14 -21.15 -15.05
C LYS A 40 3.05 -22.35 -14.78
N GLY A 41 2.81 -23.11 -13.71
CA GLY A 41 3.61 -24.27 -13.33
C GLY A 41 4.61 -24.03 -12.19
N ASP A 42 4.62 -22.84 -11.59
CA ASP A 42 5.45 -22.54 -10.41
C ASP A 42 4.79 -23.07 -9.11
N ARG A 43 5.57 -23.50 -8.11
CA ARG A 43 5.03 -23.92 -6.79
C ARG A 43 4.22 -22.83 -6.08
N SER A 44 4.69 -21.58 -6.13
CA SER A 44 4.05 -20.47 -5.42
C SER A 44 4.39 -19.10 -5.99
N GLY A 45 3.57 -18.10 -5.66
CA GLY A 45 3.83 -16.70 -5.93
C GLY A 45 3.68 -15.84 -4.68
N LYS A 46 4.59 -14.90 -4.46
CA LYS A 46 4.50 -13.91 -3.38
C LYS A 46 4.52 -12.49 -3.93
N CYS A 47 3.72 -11.63 -3.33
CA CYS A 47 3.80 -10.20 -3.57
C CYS A 47 4.92 -9.60 -2.73
N ILE A 48 5.87 -8.91 -3.37
CA ILE A 48 6.95 -8.19 -2.70
C ILE A 48 7.06 -6.82 -3.37
N ASN A 49 6.98 -5.72 -2.59
CA ASN A 49 7.05 -4.35 -3.08
C ASN A 49 6.11 -4.08 -4.27
N SER A 50 4.85 -4.50 -4.16
CA SER A 50 3.85 -4.38 -5.23
C SER A 50 4.22 -5.10 -6.54
N LYS A 51 5.14 -6.08 -6.51
CA LYS A 51 5.48 -6.95 -7.63
C LYS A 51 5.21 -8.40 -7.28
N CYS A 52 4.61 -9.14 -8.21
CA CYS A 52 4.40 -10.58 -8.08
C CYS A 52 5.69 -11.34 -8.45
N LYS A 53 6.26 -12.09 -7.51
CA LYS A 53 7.43 -12.96 -7.71
C LYS A 53 7.01 -14.41 -7.63
N CYS A 54 7.25 -15.18 -8.70
CA CYS A 54 6.97 -16.61 -8.74
C CYS A 54 8.20 -17.42 -8.30
N TYR A 55 7.95 -18.57 -7.70
CA TYR A 55 8.95 -19.51 -7.20
C TYR A 55 8.63 -20.89 -7.77
N PRO A 56 9.55 -21.50 -8.54
CA PRO A 56 9.36 -22.82 -9.12
C PRO A 56 9.15 -23.89 -8.05
#